data_AF-A0A7V0Y0B3-F1
#
_entry.id   AF-A0A7V0Y0B3-F1
#
_cell.length_a   1.000
_cell.length_b   1.000
_cell.length_c   1.000
_cell.angle_alpha   90.00
_cell.angle_beta   90.00
_cell.angle_gamma   90.00
#
_symmetry.space_group_name_H-M   'P 1'
#
loop_
_entity.id
_entity.type
_entity.pdbx_description
1 polymer ?
#
loop_
_entity_poly.entity_id
_entity_poly.type
_entity_poly.pdbx_seq_one_letter_code
_entity_poly.pdbx_strand_id
1 'polypeptide(L)'
;MFKNMALHKNFPKSPHEVLDPKIRWFPADEALREKGYEKLLPPLVHTLRQEIKKWRDNNYEGVSNTSRALLTWWFQTEHPTETEDGIVNFQYYFAQREAIETVIYLYEVAGVKDKYDLIRYDSSGAVSSSMFPEDWLRLVIKMATGTGKTKVMS
;
A
#
# COMPACT_ATOMS: atom_id res chain seq x y z
N MET A 1 -7.15 12.48 25.09
CA MET A 1 -6.33 13.63 24.64
C MET A 1 -5.75 13.29 23.26
N PHE A 2 -6.53 13.46 22.19
CA PHE A 2 -6.10 13.33 20.79
C PHE A 2 -6.79 14.43 19.97
N LYS A 3 -6.53 15.70 20.31
CA LYS A 3 -6.97 16.83 19.50
C LYS A 3 -5.82 17.10 18.52
N ASN A 4 -6.09 16.94 17.22
CA ASN A 4 -5.19 17.15 16.07
C ASN A 4 -4.36 15.94 15.63
N MET A 5 -4.99 14.80 15.32
CA MET A 5 -4.44 13.96 14.25
C MET A 5 -4.71 14.67 12.93
N ALA A 6 -3.68 14.90 12.12
CA ALA A 6 -3.82 15.46 10.78
C ALA A 6 -4.37 14.41 9.81
N LEU A 7 -5.65 14.13 9.98
CA LEU A 7 -6.44 13.34 9.07
C LEU A 7 -7.16 14.29 8.13
N HIS A 8 -7.09 13.98 6.85
CA HIS A 8 -7.87 14.66 5.83
C HIS A 8 -9.36 14.66 6.21
N LYS A 9 -10.09 15.74 5.92
CA LYS A 9 -11.51 15.88 6.29
C LYS A 9 -12.39 14.74 5.77
N ASN A 10 -12.03 14.18 4.62
CA ASN A 10 -12.73 13.06 3.97
C ASN A 10 -12.10 11.70 4.31
N PHE A 11 -11.30 11.58 5.38
CA PHE A 11 -10.74 10.29 5.78
C PHE A 11 -11.88 9.38 6.28
N PRO A 12 -12.00 8.16 5.76
CA PRO A 12 -13.13 7.29 6.07
C PRO A 12 -13.04 6.71 7.47
N LYS A 13 -14.20 6.27 7.96
CA LYS A 13 -14.33 5.60 9.26
C LYS A 13 -14.10 4.10 9.18
N SER A 14 -14.35 3.50 8.01
CA SER A 14 -14.16 2.06 7.79
C SER A 14 -12.72 1.75 7.44
N PRO A 15 -12.06 0.78 8.10
CA PRO A 15 -10.70 0.34 7.75
C PRO A 15 -10.66 -0.48 6.45
N HIS A 16 -11.82 -0.88 5.93
CA HIS A 16 -11.96 -1.63 4.67
C HIS A 16 -12.10 -0.73 3.44
N GLU A 17 -12.37 0.56 3.65
CA GLU A 17 -12.59 1.49 2.54
C GLU A 17 -11.28 1.74 1.78
N VAL A 18 -11.36 1.62 0.45
CA VAL A 18 -10.22 1.85 -0.44
C VAL A 18 -9.90 3.34 -0.46
N LEU A 19 -8.74 3.70 0.07
CA LEU A 19 -8.35 5.10 0.20
C LEU A 19 -7.66 5.63 -1.07
N ASP A 20 -8.12 6.77 -1.58
CA ASP A 20 -7.40 7.54 -2.60
C ASP A 20 -6.05 8.04 -2.05
N PRO A 21 -4.92 7.98 -2.77
CA PRO A 21 -3.62 8.48 -2.32
C PRO A 21 -3.63 9.93 -1.79
N LYS A 22 -4.58 10.76 -2.25
CA LYS A 22 -4.83 12.13 -1.75
C LYS A 22 -5.64 12.17 -0.45
N ILE A 23 -6.03 11.04 0.11
CA ILE A 23 -6.71 10.92 1.41
C ILE A 23 -5.88 9.95 2.27
N ARG A 24 -4.87 10.51 2.96
CA ARG A 24 -3.93 9.76 3.79
C ARG A 24 -3.64 10.56 5.05
N TRP A 25 -3.35 9.85 6.14
CA TRP A 25 -2.68 10.44 7.29
C TRP A 25 -1.27 10.88 6.90
N PHE A 26 -0.79 11.98 7.48
CA PHE A 26 0.59 12.42 7.33
C PHE A 26 1.08 13.11 8.62
N PRO A 27 2.40 13.13 8.88
CA PRO A 27 2.97 13.54 10.17
C PRO A 27 3.22 15.06 10.27
N ALA A 28 2.26 15.89 9.88
CA ALA A 28 2.33 17.36 10.02
C ALA A 28 0.91 17.96 10.05
N ASP A 29 0.74 19.27 10.21
CA ASP A 29 -0.58 19.93 10.13
C ASP A 29 -1.15 19.90 8.69
N GLU A 30 -2.47 19.74 8.48
CA GLU A 30 -3.08 19.60 7.13
C GLU A 30 -2.78 20.82 6.27
N ALA A 31 -2.59 21.99 6.89
CA ALA A 31 -2.17 23.20 6.21
C ALA A 31 -0.78 23.10 5.53
N LEU A 32 0.07 22.14 5.94
CA LEU A 32 1.42 21.95 5.39
C LEU A 32 1.47 20.93 4.24
N ARG A 33 0.33 20.33 3.89
CA ARG A 33 0.26 19.25 2.92
C ARG A 33 0.75 19.65 1.52
N GLU A 34 0.42 20.84 1.07
CA GLU A 34 0.82 21.32 -0.27
C GLU A 34 2.31 21.68 -0.37
N LYS A 35 3.03 21.81 0.75
CA LYS A 35 4.40 22.35 0.78
C LYS A 35 5.49 21.31 1.06
N GLY A 36 5.17 20.03 1.19
CA GLY A 36 6.19 19.01 1.44
C GLY A 36 5.67 17.63 1.85
N TYR A 37 4.49 17.23 1.39
CA TYR A 37 3.94 15.89 1.67
C TYR A 37 4.91 14.78 1.23
N GLU A 38 5.51 14.94 0.06
CA GLU A 38 6.51 14.04 -0.52
C GLU A 38 7.82 14.01 0.28
N LYS A 39 8.20 15.10 0.95
CA LYS A 39 9.43 15.21 1.75
C LYS A 39 9.30 14.59 3.15
N LEU A 40 8.08 14.43 3.64
CA LEU A 40 7.79 13.89 4.98
C LEU A 40 7.44 12.39 4.97
N LEU A 41 7.21 11.82 3.79
CA LEU A 41 6.99 10.39 3.62
C LEU A 41 8.29 9.66 3.29
N PRO A 42 8.34 8.34 3.52
CA PRO A 42 9.41 7.54 2.95
C PRO A 42 9.48 7.75 1.43
N PRO A 43 10.69 7.93 0.85
CA PRO A 43 10.88 8.52 -0.49
C PRO A 43 10.08 7.93 -1.65
N LEU A 44 9.82 6.62 -1.61
CA LEU A 44 9.15 5.88 -2.68
C LEU A 44 7.62 5.83 -2.51
N VAL A 45 7.10 6.11 -1.31
CA VAL A 45 5.69 5.84 -0.95
C VAL A 45 4.72 6.70 -1.74
N HIS A 46 5.05 7.98 -1.98
CA HIS A 46 4.17 8.89 -2.69
C HIS A 46 3.89 8.40 -4.11
N THR A 47 4.94 8.12 -4.88
CA THR A 47 4.85 7.65 -6.27
C THR A 47 4.20 6.27 -6.33
N LEU A 48 4.63 5.32 -5.48
CA LEU A 48 4.09 3.96 -5.51
C LEU A 48 2.59 3.92 -5.26
N ARG A 49 2.07 4.70 -4.30
CA ARG A 49 0.61 4.74 -4.06
C ARG A 49 -0.19 5.18 -5.28
N GLN A 50 0.35 6.11 -6.09
CA GLN A 50 -0.31 6.56 -7.31
C GLN A 50 -0.31 5.45 -8.37
N GLU A 51 0.84 4.81 -8.58
CA GLU A 51 0.97 3.71 -9.54
C GLU A 51 0.09 2.51 -9.15
N ILE A 52 0.08 2.12 -7.88
CA ILE A 52 -0.74 1.01 -7.39
C ILE A 52 -2.23 1.33 -7.54
N LYS A 53 -2.65 2.57 -7.25
CA LYS A 53 -4.05 3.00 -7.46
C LYS A 53 -4.41 2.84 -8.94
N LYS A 54 -3.62 3.41 -9.84
CA LYS A 54 -3.83 3.33 -11.29
C LYS A 54 -3.90 1.87 -11.77
N TRP A 55 -2.96 1.04 -11.32
CA TRP A 55 -2.90 -0.38 -11.65
C TRP A 55 -4.12 -1.16 -11.15
N ARG A 56 -4.57 -0.90 -9.91
CA ARG A 56 -5.79 -1.47 -9.34
C ARG A 56 -7.02 -1.06 -10.12
N ASP A 57 -7.14 0.22 -10.47
CA ASP A 57 -8.27 0.77 -11.24
C ASP A 57 -8.32 0.19 -12.67
N ASN A 58 -7.16 -0.19 -13.22
CA ASN A 58 -7.03 -0.92 -14.49
C ASN A 58 -7.21 -2.44 -14.35
N ASN A 59 -7.93 -2.89 -13.31
CA ASN A 59 -8.22 -4.31 -13.05
C ASN A 59 -6.95 -5.19 -13.02
N TYR A 60 -5.89 -4.72 -12.38
CA TYR A 60 -4.64 -5.47 -12.20
C TYR A 60 -4.01 -5.91 -13.53
N GLU A 61 -3.98 -5.07 -14.55
CA GLU A 61 -3.32 -5.37 -15.83
C GLU A 61 -1.83 -5.75 -15.66
N GLY A 62 -1.32 -6.67 -16.47
CA GLY A 62 0.12 -7.01 -16.50
C GLY A 62 0.61 -8.08 -15.51
N VAL A 63 -0.22 -8.55 -14.57
CA VAL A 63 0.14 -9.73 -13.75
C VAL A 63 -0.19 -11.05 -14.44
N SER A 64 0.45 -12.12 -13.97
CA SER A 64 0.16 -13.49 -14.37
C SER A 64 -1.31 -13.89 -14.10
N ASN A 65 -1.79 -14.90 -14.80
CA ASN A 65 -3.16 -15.43 -14.60
C ASN A 65 -3.37 -15.90 -13.15
N THR A 66 -2.35 -16.50 -12.53
CA THR A 66 -2.39 -16.94 -11.14
C THR A 66 -2.55 -15.76 -10.20
N SER A 67 -1.72 -14.73 -10.33
CA SER A 67 -1.79 -13.55 -9.47
C SER A 67 -3.08 -12.76 -9.68
N ARG A 68 -3.60 -12.70 -10.91
CA ARG A 68 -4.93 -12.14 -11.20
C ARG A 68 -6.02 -12.90 -10.46
N ALA A 69 -6.03 -14.23 -10.53
CA ALA A 69 -7.02 -15.05 -9.85
C ALA A 69 -6.96 -14.87 -8.33
N LEU A 70 -5.76 -14.81 -7.74
CA LEU A 70 -5.58 -14.57 -6.31
C LEU A 70 -6.06 -13.18 -5.88
N LEU A 71 -5.73 -12.13 -6.63
CA LEU A 71 -6.20 -10.76 -6.35
C LEU A 71 -7.72 -10.65 -6.43
N THR A 72 -8.33 -11.26 -7.43
CA THR A 72 -9.80 -11.34 -7.57
C THR A 72 -10.43 -12.11 -6.42
N TRP A 73 -9.85 -13.26 -6.06
CA TRP A 73 -10.30 -14.03 -4.91
C TRP A 73 -10.23 -13.20 -3.62
N TRP A 74 -9.08 -12.62 -3.29
CA TRP A 74 -8.91 -11.90 -2.02
C TRP A 74 -9.69 -10.60 -1.91
N PHE A 75 -9.85 -9.83 -2.99
CA PHE A 75 -10.31 -8.44 -2.91
C PHE A 75 -11.58 -8.12 -3.70
N GLN A 76 -12.07 -9.05 -4.52
CA GLN A 76 -13.26 -8.86 -5.36
C GLN A 76 -14.32 -9.96 -5.15
N THR A 77 -14.00 -10.99 -4.36
CA THR A 77 -14.92 -12.09 -4.02
C THR A 77 -15.33 -11.97 -2.55
N GLU A 78 -16.60 -12.25 -2.25
CA GLU A 78 -17.08 -12.32 -0.87
C GLU A 78 -16.57 -13.58 -0.17
N HIS A 79 -16.27 -13.46 1.12
CA HIS A 79 -15.74 -14.56 1.95
C HIS A 79 -16.66 -14.82 3.15
N PRO A 80 -17.86 -15.40 2.94
CA PRO A 80 -18.77 -15.69 4.03
C PRO A 80 -18.14 -16.75 4.94
N THR A 81 -18.07 -16.46 6.23
CA THR A 81 -17.49 -17.30 7.27
C THR A 81 -18.54 -17.49 8.36
N GLU A 82 -18.81 -18.73 8.73
CA GLU A 82 -19.71 -19.06 9.83
C GLU A 82 -19.01 -18.78 11.17
N THR A 83 -19.68 -18.00 12.03
CA THR A 83 -19.29 -17.76 13.42
C THR A 83 -20.45 -18.13 14.34
N GLU A 84 -20.19 -18.16 15.65
CA GLU A 84 -21.23 -18.43 16.66
C GLU A 84 -22.41 -17.43 16.59
N ASP A 85 -22.15 -16.22 16.09
CA ASP A 85 -23.14 -15.13 15.97
C ASP A 85 -23.82 -15.06 14.57
N GLY A 86 -23.46 -15.94 13.64
CA GLY A 86 -24.01 -16.00 12.28
C GLY A 86 -22.97 -15.97 11.16
N ILE A 87 -23.38 -15.62 9.94
CA ILE A 87 -22.46 -15.51 8.79
C ILE A 87 -21.86 -14.11 8.76
N VAL A 88 -20.53 -14.02 8.84
CA VAL A 88 -19.77 -12.77 8.66
C VAL A 88 -18.96 -12.82 7.37
N ASN A 89 -18.91 -11.71 6.63
CA ASN A 89 -18.10 -11.63 5.42
C ASN A 89 -16.69 -11.15 5.78
N PHE A 90 -15.69 -12.02 5.65
CA PHE A 90 -14.30 -11.64 5.87
C PHE A 90 -13.82 -10.67 4.80
N GLN A 91 -13.14 -9.60 5.23
CA GLN A 91 -12.54 -8.61 4.34
C GLN A 91 -11.19 -8.17 4.88
N TYR A 92 -10.20 -8.05 3.98
CA TYR A 92 -8.93 -7.43 4.32
C TYR A 92 -9.13 -5.95 4.67
N TYR A 93 -8.34 -5.43 5.60
CA TYR A 93 -8.22 -3.98 5.75
C TYR A 93 -7.51 -3.41 4.53
N PHE A 94 -7.83 -2.18 4.14
CA PHE A 94 -7.25 -1.57 2.95
C PHE A 94 -5.71 -1.47 3.04
N ALA A 95 -5.16 -1.20 4.22
CA ALA A 95 -3.71 -1.18 4.42
C ALA A 95 -3.04 -2.55 4.18
N GLN A 96 -3.74 -3.66 4.46
CA GLN A 96 -3.27 -5.02 4.18
C GLN A 96 -3.32 -5.30 2.68
N ARG A 97 -4.44 -4.94 2.02
CA ARG A 97 -4.58 -5.02 0.57
C ARG A 97 -3.50 -4.21 -0.16
N GLU A 98 -3.30 -2.95 0.22
CA GLU A 98 -2.27 -2.07 -0.38
C GLU A 98 -0.87 -2.66 -0.22
N ALA A 99 -0.56 -3.29 0.93
CA ALA A 99 0.73 -3.95 1.13
C ALA A 99 0.94 -5.15 0.18
N ILE A 100 -0.07 -6.01 0.02
CA ILE A 100 -0.02 -7.17 -0.90
C ILE A 100 0.10 -6.69 -2.35
N GLU A 101 -0.74 -5.74 -2.75
CA GLU A 101 -0.73 -5.14 -4.08
C GLU A 101 0.62 -4.49 -4.42
N THR A 102 1.25 -3.80 -3.45
CA THR A 102 2.57 -3.17 -3.65
C THR A 102 3.63 -4.21 -4.00
N VAL A 103 3.69 -5.32 -3.26
CA VAL A 103 4.70 -6.36 -3.49
C VAL A 103 4.51 -7.01 -4.85
N ILE A 104 3.26 -7.37 -5.19
CA ILE A 104 2.93 -7.97 -6.49
C ILE A 104 3.26 -6.99 -7.62
N TYR A 105 2.86 -5.72 -7.49
CA TYR A 105 3.14 -4.69 -8.49
C TYR A 105 4.64 -4.55 -8.74
N LEU A 106 5.44 -4.38 -7.67
CA LEU A 106 6.89 -4.22 -7.80
C LEU A 106 7.55 -5.44 -8.47
N TYR A 107 7.09 -6.65 -8.15
CA TYR A 107 7.69 -7.87 -8.64
C TYR A 107 7.25 -8.26 -10.06
N GLU A 108 5.94 -8.35 -10.31
CA GLU A 108 5.39 -8.84 -11.59
C GLU A 108 5.21 -7.75 -12.63
N VAL A 109 4.77 -6.55 -12.22
CA VAL A 109 4.34 -5.51 -13.15
C VAL A 109 5.49 -4.56 -13.48
N ALA A 110 6.10 -3.99 -12.45
CA ALA A 110 7.27 -3.13 -12.60
C ALA A 110 8.55 -3.93 -12.91
N GLY A 111 8.55 -5.24 -12.63
CA GLY A 111 9.67 -6.13 -12.94
C GLY A 111 10.96 -5.79 -12.19
N VAL A 112 10.87 -5.14 -11.03
CA VAL A 112 12.01 -4.64 -10.25
C VAL A 112 12.97 -5.78 -9.95
N LYS A 113 14.24 -5.61 -10.32
CA LYS A 113 15.31 -6.59 -10.05
C LYS A 113 16.23 -6.18 -8.93
N ASP A 114 16.41 -4.87 -8.73
CA ASP A 114 17.38 -4.34 -7.78
C ASP A 114 17.04 -2.91 -7.33
N LYS A 115 17.98 -2.30 -6.61
CA LYS A 115 17.88 -0.92 -6.11
C LYS A 115 17.76 0.13 -7.22
N TYR A 116 18.34 -0.09 -8.40
CA TYR A 116 18.30 0.89 -9.49
C TYR A 116 16.90 1.01 -10.06
N ASP A 117 16.17 -0.10 -10.16
CA ASP A 117 14.76 -0.09 -10.53
C ASP A 117 13.90 0.61 -9.47
N LEU A 118 14.16 0.37 -8.17
CA LEU A 118 13.41 0.98 -7.07
C LEU A 118 13.59 2.50 -6.98
N ILE A 119 14.81 3.00 -7.21
CA ILE A 119 15.12 4.44 -7.09
C ILE A 119 14.32 5.29 -8.09
N ARG A 120 13.82 4.71 -9.19
CA ARG A 120 12.94 5.40 -10.15
C ARG A 120 11.63 5.92 -9.52
N TYR A 121 11.24 5.39 -8.37
CA TYR A 121 10.06 5.85 -7.62
C TYR A 121 10.36 6.96 -6.61
N ASP A 122 11.62 7.36 -6.43
CA ASP A 122 12.00 8.44 -5.51
C ASP A 122 11.57 9.81 -6.04
N SER A 123 10.52 10.35 -5.43
CA SER A 123 10.04 11.71 -5.74
C SER A 123 10.78 12.82 -4.97
N SER A 124 11.55 12.45 -3.95
CA SER A 124 12.25 13.39 -3.06
C SER A 124 13.67 13.73 -3.55
N GLY A 125 14.27 12.87 -4.37
CA GLY A 125 15.68 12.96 -4.78
C GLY A 125 16.68 12.68 -3.65
N ALA A 126 16.20 12.16 -2.51
CA ALA A 126 17.01 11.89 -1.33
C ALA A 126 17.73 10.52 -1.41
N VAL A 127 17.37 9.65 -2.33
CA VAL A 127 17.86 8.27 -2.40
C VAL A 127 18.97 8.13 -3.43
N SER A 128 20.10 7.55 -3.02
CA SER A 128 21.21 7.18 -3.90
C SER A 128 21.46 5.68 -3.86
N SER A 129 21.90 5.09 -4.98
CA SER A 129 22.25 3.67 -5.06
C SER A 129 23.38 3.27 -4.10
N SER A 130 24.25 4.21 -3.71
CA SER A 130 25.32 3.98 -2.73
C SER A 130 24.81 3.76 -1.31
N MET A 131 23.54 4.07 -1.02
CA MET A 131 22.93 3.86 0.31
C MET A 131 22.58 2.39 0.56
N PHE A 132 22.61 1.54 -0.47
CA PHE A 132 22.22 0.14 -0.38
C PHE A 132 23.41 -0.74 -0.77
N PRO A 133 23.98 -1.52 0.15
CA PRO A 133 25.07 -2.44 -0.16
C PRO A 133 24.59 -3.64 -0.99
N GLU A 134 23.31 -4.01 -0.91
CA GLU A 134 22.77 -5.18 -1.60
C GLU A 134 22.66 -4.96 -3.12
N ASP A 135 22.82 -6.05 -3.87
CA ASP A 135 22.67 -6.17 -5.33
C ASP A 135 21.52 -7.11 -5.74
N TRP A 136 20.74 -7.61 -4.76
CA TRP A 136 19.53 -8.40 -4.98
C TRP A 136 18.27 -7.64 -4.59
N LEU A 137 17.12 -8.05 -5.17
CA LEU A 137 15.82 -7.51 -4.79
C LEU A 137 15.50 -7.83 -3.32
N ARG A 138 15.31 -6.78 -2.53
CA ARG A 138 14.87 -6.88 -1.14
C ARG A 138 13.64 -6.00 -0.92
N LEU A 139 12.49 -6.63 -0.71
CA LEU A 139 11.25 -5.95 -0.36
C LEU A 139 10.95 -6.14 1.13
N VAL A 140 10.66 -5.04 1.83
CA VAL A 140 10.37 -5.05 3.27
C VAL A 140 9.05 -4.32 3.51
N ILE A 141 8.12 -4.98 4.19
CA ILE A 141 6.86 -4.37 4.62
C ILE A 141 7.00 -3.98 6.09
N LYS A 142 6.87 -2.68 6.39
CA LYS A 142 6.86 -2.16 7.76
C LYS A 142 5.43 -1.94 8.23
N MET A 143 4.99 -2.73 9.22
CA MET A 143 3.63 -2.69 9.76
C MET A 143 3.65 -2.58 11.28
N ALA A 144 2.68 -1.87 11.87
CA ALA A 144 2.53 -1.78 13.33
C ALA A 144 2.03 -3.12 13.93
N THR A 145 2.37 -3.40 15.19
CA THR A 145 1.87 -4.59 15.90
C THR A 145 0.34 -4.56 15.97
N GLY A 146 -0.30 -5.72 15.77
CA GLY A 146 -1.77 -5.84 15.76
C GLY A 146 -2.44 -5.57 14.42
N THR A 147 -1.72 -5.08 13.40
CA THR A 147 -2.29 -4.80 12.05
C THR A 147 -2.47 -6.04 11.16
N GLY A 148 -2.21 -7.24 11.69
CA GLY A 148 -2.40 -8.49 10.94
C GLY A 148 -1.28 -8.83 9.96
N LYS A 149 -0.01 -8.55 10.30
CA LYS A 149 1.17 -8.91 9.48
C LYS A 149 1.19 -10.38 9.02
N THR A 150 0.73 -11.30 9.88
CA THR A 150 0.64 -12.72 9.54
C THR A 150 -0.36 -12.97 8.41
N LYS A 151 -1.51 -12.28 8.44
CA LYS A 151 -2.56 -12.42 7.41
C LYS A 151 -2.15 -11.82 6.05
N VAL A 152 -1.22 -10.85 6.05
CA VAL A 152 -0.60 -10.34 4.81
C VAL A 152 0.35 -11.37 4.19
N MET A 153 0.97 -12.22 5.01
CA MET A 153 1.96 -13.21 4.56
C MET A 153 1.35 -14.59 4.24
N SER A 154 0.13 -14.88 4.69
CA SER A 154 -0.55 -16.18 4.58
C SER A 154 -1.69 -16.17 3.56
#